data_AF-A0A961JKK4-F1
#
_entry.id   AF-A0A961JKK4-F1
#
_cell.length_a   1.000
_cell.length_b   1.000
_cell.length_c   1.000
_cell.angle_alpha   90.00
_cell.angle_beta   90.00
_cell.angle_gamma   90.00
#
_symmetry.space_group_name_H-M   'P 1'
#
loop_
_entity.id
_entity.type
_entity.pdbx_description
1 polymer ?
#
loop_
_entity_poly.entity_id
_entity_poly.type
_entity_poly.pdbx_seq_one_letter_code
_entity_poly.pdbx_strand_id
1 'polypeptide(L)'
;MTLKRIDNIAGLPLLYDRKPASNYGKTGFVMRPYIDTDFSVEVETAFRKLLDNIRDAGFGAVKAILSGGIGRAGTGPSYHHRNRAFDLDGLVFDDGDIWVADTFPERPYFYLGVEATLRQHFGTILTYLYNSDHENHLHFDNGDSVKFVRYSKSRVLFLQNAIQLLYDIPVGIDGVYGPETEQAERRMRQDLGLGGFSDKSNWVKFLALAASEAFDREMAAIRIAGGQ
;
A
#
# COMPACT_ATOMS: atom_id res chain seq x y z
N MET A 1 20.33 16.24 -2.95
CA MET A 1 19.04 16.02 -2.26
C MET A 1 18.45 17.38 -2.00
N THR A 2 17.34 17.68 -2.65
CA THR A 2 16.63 18.95 -2.51
C THR A 2 15.38 18.66 -1.70
N LEU A 3 15.18 19.38 -0.59
CA LEU A 3 13.99 19.21 0.25
C LEU A 3 13.00 20.34 -0.03
N LYS A 4 11.72 20.00 -0.05
CA LYS A 4 10.62 20.98 -0.05
C LYS A 4 9.66 20.70 1.10
N ARG A 5 8.97 21.74 1.56
CA ARG A 5 7.83 21.56 2.47
C ARG A 5 6.58 21.26 1.65
N ILE A 6 5.80 20.31 2.13
CA ILE A 6 4.48 19.98 1.58
C ILE A 6 3.47 19.96 2.73
N ASP A 7 2.21 20.19 2.42
CA ASP A 7 1.07 20.03 3.34
C ASP A 7 -0.09 19.26 2.71
N ASN A 8 0.10 18.80 1.47
CA ASN A 8 -0.83 18.00 0.71
C ASN A 8 -0.07 17.04 -0.21
N ILE A 9 -0.73 15.97 -0.62
CA ILE A 9 -0.30 15.03 -1.64
C ILE A 9 -1.48 14.78 -2.57
N ALA A 10 -1.25 14.89 -3.89
CA ALA A 10 -2.30 14.74 -4.90
C ALA A 10 -3.50 15.67 -4.66
N GLY A 11 -3.25 16.86 -4.10
CA GLY A 11 -4.29 17.84 -3.75
C GLY A 11 -5.06 17.54 -2.46
N LEU A 12 -4.76 16.44 -1.75
CA LEU A 12 -5.39 16.11 -0.48
C LEU A 12 -4.53 16.53 0.71
N PRO A 13 -5.12 17.16 1.75
CA PRO A 13 -4.39 17.53 2.95
C PRO A 13 -3.72 16.32 3.62
N LEU A 14 -2.50 16.54 4.09
CA LEU A 14 -1.71 15.55 4.81
C LEU A 14 -1.83 15.80 6.32
N LEU A 15 -2.30 14.78 7.03
CA LEU A 15 -2.58 14.85 8.46
C LEU A 15 -1.73 13.83 9.23
N TYR A 16 -1.09 14.29 10.30
CA TYR A 16 -0.32 13.46 11.21
C TYR A 16 -1.24 12.76 12.21
N ASP A 17 -1.14 11.45 12.33
CA ASP A 17 -2.12 10.65 13.08
C ASP A 17 -1.57 9.94 14.33
N ARG A 18 -0.31 10.22 14.70
CA ARG A 18 0.38 9.50 15.78
C ARG A 18 0.43 10.23 17.12
N LYS A 19 -0.03 11.48 17.21
CA LYS A 19 -0.02 12.26 18.47
C LYS A 19 -1.28 13.08 18.69
N PRO A 20 -1.94 12.97 19.87
CA PRO A 20 -1.70 11.96 20.90
C PRO A 20 -1.94 10.54 20.36
N ALA A 21 -1.41 9.50 21.01
CA ALA A 21 -1.57 8.11 20.52
C ALA A 21 -3.06 7.71 20.36
N SER A 22 -3.93 8.30 21.17
CA SER A 22 -5.39 8.14 21.09
C SER A 22 -6.02 8.71 19.81
N ASN A 23 -5.25 9.37 18.96
CA ASN A 23 -5.71 9.98 17.71
C ASN A 23 -5.72 9.01 16.54
N TYR A 24 -4.93 7.94 16.59
CA TYR A 24 -4.78 7.00 15.48
C TYR A 24 -6.14 6.53 14.97
N GLY A 25 -6.34 6.64 13.65
CA GLY A 25 -7.57 6.32 12.94
C GLY A 25 -8.72 7.31 13.14
N LYS A 26 -8.44 8.56 13.49
CA LYS A 26 -9.48 9.58 13.72
C LYS A 26 -9.29 10.78 12.79
N THR A 27 -9.04 11.95 13.35
CA THR A 27 -9.06 13.19 12.56
C THR A 27 -7.71 13.58 11.99
N GLY A 28 -6.61 13.10 12.58
CA GLY A 28 -5.26 13.63 12.31
C GLY A 28 -5.08 15.11 12.68
N PHE A 29 -3.85 15.61 12.55
CA PHE A 29 -3.49 17.02 12.70
C PHE A 29 -2.71 17.51 11.48
N VAL A 30 -3.00 18.70 10.95
CA VAL A 30 -2.29 19.24 9.79
C VAL A 30 -0.77 19.21 10.01
N MET A 31 -0.04 18.58 9.08
CA MET A 31 1.41 18.52 9.10
C MET A 31 2.03 19.19 7.89
N ARG A 32 3.26 19.70 8.07
CA ARG A 32 4.04 20.35 7.01
C ARG A 32 5.46 19.80 6.92
N PRO A 33 5.63 18.48 6.64
CA PRO A 33 6.94 17.84 6.64
C PRO A 33 7.84 18.38 5.52
N TYR A 34 9.15 18.14 5.67
CA TYR A 34 10.06 18.16 4.54
C TYR A 34 10.03 16.81 3.84
N ILE A 35 10.10 16.84 2.51
CA ILE A 35 10.20 15.66 1.64
C ILE A 35 11.28 15.93 0.58
N ASP A 36 12.03 14.91 0.18
CA ASP A 36 12.88 14.98 -1.01
C ASP A 36 12.04 15.27 -2.27
N THR A 37 12.52 16.17 -3.13
CA THR A 37 11.76 16.65 -4.29
C THR A 37 11.42 15.54 -5.27
N ASP A 38 12.37 14.63 -5.56
CA ASP A 38 12.16 13.56 -6.54
C ASP A 38 11.23 12.50 -5.96
N PHE A 39 11.47 12.10 -4.71
CA PHE A 39 10.56 11.20 -4.00
C PHE A 39 9.12 11.77 -3.93
N SER A 40 8.97 13.08 -3.72
CA SER A 40 7.66 13.71 -3.73
C SER A 40 6.92 13.58 -5.06
N VAL A 41 7.62 13.59 -6.20
CA VAL A 41 6.99 13.38 -7.52
C VAL A 41 6.49 11.94 -7.65
N GLU A 42 7.27 10.96 -7.16
CA GLU A 42 6.86 9.56 -7.14
C GLU A 42 5.62 9.35 -6.24
N VAL A 43 5.63 9.95 -5.04
CA VAL A 43 4.49 9.91 -4.10
C VAL A 43 3.25 10.57 -4.69
N GLU A 44 3.37 11.76 -5.30
CA GLU A 44 2.27 12.42 -6.01
C GLU A 44 1.65 11.53 -7.09
N THR A 45 2.50 10.86 -7.88
CA THR A 45 2.05 9.98 -8.96
C THR A 45 1.34 8.75 -8.40
N ALA A 46 1.91 8.13 -7.37
CA ALA A 46 1.34 6.96 -6.72
C ALA A 46 -0.03 7.26 -6.09
N PHE A 47 -0.16 8.39 -5.38
CA PHE A 47 -1.42 8.76 -4.75
C PHE A 47 -2.48 9.17 -5.77
N ARG A 48 -2.14 9.86 -6.85
CA ARG A 48 -3.11 10.11 -7.94
C ARG A 48 -3.69 8.80 -8.47
N LYS A 49 -2.82 7.81 -8.74
CA LYS A 49 -3.26 6.49 -9.21
C LYS A 49 -4.11 5.75 -8.17
N LEU A 50 -3.74 5.83 -6.89
CA LEU A 50 -4.52 5.25 -5.79
C LEU A 50 -5.92 5.86 -5.70
N LEU A 51 -6.00 7.19 -5.71
CA LEU A 51 -7.26 7.93 -5.64
C LEU A 51 -8.15 7.65 -6.85
N ASP A 52 -7.57 7.57 -8.05
CA ASP A 52 -8.31 7.16 -9.26
C ASP A 52 -8.87 5.74 -9.11
N ASN A 53 -8.06 4.77 -8.68
CA ASN A 53 -8.53 3.39 -8.49
C ASN A 53 -9.66 3.30 -7.43
N ILE A 54 -9.53 3.99 -6.30
CA ILE A 54 -10.55 4.03 -5.24
C ILE A 54 -11.86 4.64 -5.77
N ARG A 55 -11.78 5.77 -6.48
CA ARG A 55 -12.94 6.43 -7.06
C ARG A 55 -13.61 5.54 -8.10
N ASP A 56 -12.84 4.96 -9.01
CA ASP A 56 -13.34 4.17 -10.13
C ASP A 56 -14.00 2.86 -9.64
N ALA A 57 -13.55 2.32 -8.51
CA ALA A 57 -14.19 1.19 -7.83
C ALA A 57 -15.48 1.54 -7.06
N GLY A 58 -15.75 2.84 -6.85
CA GLY A 58 -16.99 3.32 -6.25
C GLY A 58 -17.00 3.51 -4.74
N PHE A 59 -15.82 3.67 -4.10
CA PHE A 59 -15.71 3.94 -2.65
C PHE A 59 -15.99 5.41 -2.28
N GLY A 60 -16.28 6.27 -3.24
CA GLY A 60 -16.42 7.71 -3.00
C GLY A 60 -15.09 8.45 -3.01
N ALA A 61 -15.10 9.69 -2.54
CA ALA A 61 -13.93 10.58 -2.60
C ALA A 61 -13.15 10.56 -1.28
N VAL A 62 -11.83 10.40 -1.38
CA VAL A 62 -10.93 10.63 -0.24
C VAL A 62 -10.72 12.13 -0.07
N LYS A 63 -10.89 12.64 1.16
CA LYS A 63 -10.70 14.05 1.50
C LYS A 63 -9.42 14.36 2.26
N ALA A 64 -8.76 13.36 2.86
CA ALA A 64 -7.49 13.54 3.57
C ALA A 64 -6.67 12.25 3.65
N ILE A 65 -5.36 12.39 3.81
CA ILE A 65 -4.40 11.29 4.02
C ILE A 65 -3.89 11.34 5.45
N LEU A 66 -4.00 10.22 6.18
CA LEU A 66 -3.42 10.04 7.50
C LEU A 66 -2.03 9.43 7.36
N SER A 67 -1.03 10.01 8.05
CA SER A 67 0.36 9.60 7.94
C SER A 67 1.08 9.54 9.28
N GLY A 68 1.95 8.53 9.39
CA GLY A 68 2.90 8.34 10.48
C GLY A 68 4.14 9.22 10.37
N GLY A 69 4.38 9.79 9.19
CA GLY A 69 5.50 10.68 8.91
C GLY A 69 6.19 10.42 7.58
N ILE A 70 7.07 11.36 7.22
CA ILE A 70 7.93 11.29 6.03
C ILE A 70 9.40 11.33 6.42
N GLY A 71 9.74 12.28 7.30
CA GLY A 71 11.10 12.53 7.74
C GLY A 71 11.29 12.26 9.22
N ARG A 72 12.50 11.80 9.59
CA ARG A 72 12.96 11.67 10.97
C ARG A 72 14.29 12.40 11.15
N ALA A 73 14.39 13.19 12.21
CA ALA A 73 15.65 13.85 12.58
C ALA A 73 16.76 12.82 12.90
N GLY A 74 18.02 13.22 12.70
CA GLY A 74 19.19 12.39 12.96
C GLY A 74 19.67 11.63 11.72
N THR A 75 20.55 10.65 11.94
CA THR A 75 21.16 9.83 10.89
C THR A 75 20.87 8.35 11.14
N GLY A 76 20.82 7.56 10.08
CA GLY A 76 20.58 6.13 10.17
C GLY A 76 20.36 5.48 8.80
N PRO A 77 20.19 4.15 8.76
CA PRO A 77 19.98 3.42 7.51
C PRO A 77 18.57 3.61 6.93
N SER A 78 17.58 3.96 7.76
CA SER A 78 16.20 4.22 7.31
C SER A 78 16.12 5.42 6.36
N TYR A 79 15.29 5.31 5.33
CA TYR A 79 15.02 6.39 4.38
C TYR A 79 14.26 7.57 4.99
N HIS A 80 13.68 7.44 6.19
CA HIS A 80 13.14 8.59 6.92
C HIS A 80 14.23 9.61 7.30
N HIS A 81 15.47 9.19 7.59
CA HIS A 81 16.59 10.10 7.82
C HIS A 81 17.00 10.88 6.56
N ARG A 82 16.45 10.49 5.41
CA ARG A 82 16.68 11.09 4.10
C ARG A 82 15.43 11.80 3.56
N ASN A 83 14.33 11.85 4.33
CA ASN A 83 13.02 12.35 3.87
C ASN A 83 12.55 11.69 2.56
N ARG A 84 12.88 10.41 2.41
CA ARG A 84 12.63 9.57 1.22
C ARG A 84 11.80 8.32 1.53
N ALA A 85 11.11 8.34 2.66
CA ALA A 85 10.18 7.30 3.07
C ALA A 85 8.85 7.94 3.48
N PHE A 86 7.79 7.15 3.48
CA PHE A 86 6.45 7.58 3.83
C PHE A 86 5.72 6.47 4.58
N ASP A 87 5.09 6.83 5.70
CA ASP A 87 4.20 5.95 6.45
C ASP A 87 2.75 6.36 6.17
N LEU A 88 2.01 5.52 5.46
CA LEU A 88 0.56 5.67 5.24
C LEU A 88 -0.19 4.97 6.35
N ASP A 89 -0.88 5.74 7.19
CA ASP A 89 -1.68 5.23 8.31
C ASP A 89 -3.13 4.98 7.92
N GLY A 90 -3.68 5.79 7.00
CA GLY A 90 -5.08 5.70 6.63
C GLY A 90 -5.56 6.75 5.63
N LEU A 91 -6.83 6.64 5.25
CA LEU A 91 -7.52 7.49 4.29
C LEU A 91 -8.87 7.91 4.89
N VAL A 92 -9.18 9.21 4.82
CA VAL A 92 -10.45 9.75 5.30
C VAL A 92 -11.35 10.03 4.11
N PHE A 93 -12.56 9.47 4.09
CA PHE A 93 -13.54 9.64 3.03
C PHE A 93 -14.46 10.84 3.28
N ASP A 94 -15.11 11.33 2.23
CA ASP A 94 -16.00 12.49 2.27
C ASP A 94 -17.26 12.24 3.12
N ASP A 95 -17.79 11.03 3.08
CA ASP A 95 -18.91 10.53 3.90
C ASP A 95 -18.59 10.37 5.40
N GLY A 96 -17.30 10.43 5.77
CA GLY A 96 -16.83 10.30 7.14
C GLY A 96 -16.28 8.92 7.49
N ASP A 97 -16.31 7.93 6.57
CA ASP A 97 -15.60 6.67 6.77
C ASP A 97 -14.08 6.91 6.83
N ILE A 98 -13.40 6.05 7.59
CA ILE A 98 -11.95 6.09 7.73
C ILE A 98 -11.44 4.67 7.54
N TRP A 99 -10.63 4.50 6.49
CA TRP A 99 -9.83 3.30 6.37
C TRP A 99 -8.48 3.52 7.08
N VAL A 100 -8.06 2.53 7.87
CA VAL A 100 -6.78 2.53 8.59
C VAL A 100 -6.00 1.24 8.31
N ALA A 101 -4.68 1.35 8.30
CA ALA A 101 -3.81 0.25 7.91
C ALA A 101 -3.85 -0.94 8.88
N ASP A 102 -4.18 -0.74 10.16
CA ASP A 102 -4.29 -1.85 11.12
C ASP A 102 -5.54 -2.71 10.93
N THR A 103 -6.51 -2.27 10.12
CA THR A 103 -7.70 -3.06 9.75
C THR A 103 -7.42 -4.13 8.69
N PHE A 104 -6.16 -4.52 8.45
CA PHE A 104 -5.85 -5.60 7.50
C PHE A 104 -6.61 -6.90 7.82
N PRO A 105 -6.74 -7.36 9.08
CA PRO A 105 -7.50 -8.57 9.40
C PRO A 105 -8.99 -8.48 9.03
N GLU A 106 -9.59 -7.30 9.14
CA GLU A 106 -11.03 -7.06 8.89
C GLU A 106 -11.33 -6.66 7.45
N ARG A 107 -10.44 -5.90 6.82
CA ARG A 107 -10.58 -5.31 5.47
C ARG A 107 -9.36 -5.65 4.61
N PRO A 108 -9.04 -6.95 4.42
CA PRO A 108 -7.83 -7.35 3.70
C PRO A 108 -7.87 -6.93 2.23
N TYR A 109 -9.04 -6.87 1.61
CA TYR A 109 -9.17 -6.53 0.20
C TYR A 109 -8.89 -5.05 -0.06
N PHE A 110 -9.48 -4.13 0.71
CA PHE A 110 -9.12 -2.71 0.58
C PHE A 110 -7.62 -2.49 0.82
N TYR A 111 -7.06 -3.12 1.86
CA TYR A 111 -5.63 -3.03 2.17
C TYR A 111 -4.76 -3.49 1.00
N LEU A 112 -5.06 -4.65 0.41
CA LEU A 112 -4.31 -5.18 -0.72
C LEU A 112 -4.48 -4.33 -1.98
N GLY A 113 -5.63 -3.68 -2.18
CA GLY A 113 -5.86 -2.72 -3.28
C GLY A 113 -4.96 -1.49 -3.15
N VAL A 114 -4.82 -0.95 -1.94
CA VAL A 114 -3.89 0.14 -1.61
C VAL A 114 -2.45 -0.31 -1.86
N GLU A 115 -2.05 -1.44 -1.28
CA GLU A 115 -0.69 -1.96 -1.39
C GLU A 115 -0.30 -2.25 -2.85
N ALA A 116 -1.17 -2.93 -3.60
CA ALA A 116 -0.95 -3.26 -5.01
C ALA A 116 -0.78 -2.00 -5.86
N THR A 117 -1.54 -0.94 -5.56
CA THR A 117 -1.39 0.35 -6.25
C THR A 117 -0.05 1.00 -5.92
N LEU A 118 0.33 1.08 -4.64
CA LEU A 118 1.61 1.67 -4.24
C LEU A 118 2.81 0.89 -4.81
N ARG A 119 2.73 -0.45 -4.88
CA ARG A 119 3.80 -1.31 -5.44
C ARG A 119 4.04 -1.08 -6.93
N GLN A 120 3.12 -0.44 -7.66
CA GLN A 120 3.37 -0.02 -9.05
C GLN A 120 4.43 1.09 -9.14
N HIS A 121 4.68 1.78 -8.02
CA HIS A 121 5.60 2.92 -7.92
C HIS A 121 6.79 2.65 -6.98
N PHE A 122 6.61 1.82 -5.95
CA PHE A 122 7.64 1.53 -4.96
C PHE A 122 8.01 0.05 -4.91
N GLY A 123 9.31 -0.25 -4.86
CA GLY A 123 9.80 -1.63 -4.87
C GLY A 123 9.54 -2.38 -3.56
N THR A 124 9.91 -1.76 -2.43
CA THR A 124 9.71 -2.33 -1.09
C THR A 124 8.62 -1.53 -0.36
N ILE A 125 7.65 -2.28 0.17
CA ILE A 125 6.59 -1.75 1.04
C ILE A 125 6.48 -2.67 2.25
N LEU A 126 6.71 -2.16 3.45
CA LEU A 126 6.59 -2.92 4.68
C LEU A 126 5.15 -2.80 5.17
N THR A 127 4.51 -3.94 5.41
CA THR A 127 3.07 -4.07 5.61
C THR A 127 2.74 -4.83 6.88
N TYR A 128 1.45 -5.06 7.14
CA TYR A 128 0.93 -5.64 8.37
C TYR A 128 1.68 -6.92 8.79
N LEU A 129 1.88 -7.85 7.85
CA LEU A 129 2.54 -9.14 8.11
C LEU A 129 4.08 -9.07 8.07
N TYR A 130 4.68 -7.89 7.89
CA TYR A 130 6.13 -7.76 7.82
C TYR A 130 6.78 -7.96 9.19
N ASN A 131 6.31 -7.23 10.20
CA ASN A 131 6.61 -7.38 11.63
C ASN A 131 5.68 -6.47 12.45
N SER A 132 5.76 -6.56 13.78
CA SER A 132 4.92 -5.79 14.72
C SER A 132 5.03 -4.27 14.56
N ASP A 133 6.17 -3.76 14.08
CA ASP A 133 6.34 -2.31 13.92
C ASP A 133 5.52 -1.76 12.75
N HIS A 134 5.10 -2.60 11.80
CA HIS A 134 4.39 -2.21 10.57
C HIS A 134 2.93 -2.70 10.54
N GLU A 135 2.41 -3.24 11.65
CA GLU A 135 1.01 -3.65 11.76
C GLU A 135 0.02 -2.50 11.59
N ASN A 136 0.46 -1.25 11.74
CA ASN A 136 -0.41 -0.08 11.74
C ASN A 136 -0.11 0.96 10.65
N HIS A 137 0.70 0.61 9.65
CA HIS A 137 0.95 1.47 8.49
C HIS A 137 1.53 0.70 7.31
N LEU A 138 1.43 1.28 6.11
CA LEU A 138 2.26 0.89 4.98
C LEU A 138 3.45 1.83 4.90
N HIS A 139 4.64 1.29 5.15
CA HIS A 139 5.90 2.02 4.97
C HIS A 139 6.45 1.79 3.57
N PHE A 140 6.77 2.85 2.83
CA PHE A 140 7.40 2.74 1.53
C PHE A 140 8.44 3.82 1.28
N ASP A 141 9.43 3.48 0.46
CA ASP A 141 10.51 4.36 0.04
C ASP A 141 10.91 4.09 -1.42
N ASN A 142 11.75 4.96 -1.99
CA ASN A 142 12.28 4.80 -3.35
C ASN A 142 13.74 4.31 -3.38
N GLY A 143 14.14 3.50 -2.39
CA GLY A 143 15.46 2.85 -2.35
C GLY A 143 15.59 1.67 -3.30
N ASP A 144 14.46 1.04 -3.61
CA ASP A 144 14.38 -0.21 -4.35
C ASP A 144 13.58 -0.05 -5.65
N SER A 145 14.02 -0.72 -6.72
CA SER A 145 13.31 -0.72 -8.00
C SER A 145 11.99 -1.50 -7.96
N VAL A 146 11.01 -1.02 -8.73
CA VAL A 146 9.74 -1.70 -8.99
C VAL A 146 9.97 -2.93 -9.86
N LYS A 147 10.21 -4.07 -9.21
CA LYS A 147 10.32 -5.41 -9.80
C LYS A 147 10.06 -6.46 -8.74
N PHE A 148 9.67 -7.65 -9.15
CA PHE A 148 9.58 -8.79 -8.24
C PHE A 148 10.98 -9.32 -7.89
N VAL A 149 11.18 -9.66 -6.61
CA VAL A 149 12.44 -10.21 -6.09
C VAL A 149 12.09 -11.33 -5.11
N ARG A 150 12.40 -12.58 -5.48
CA ARG A 150 12.03 -13.80 -4.73
C ARG A 150 12.58 -13.86 -3.30
N TYR A 151 13.66 -13.13 -3.01
CA TYR A 151 14.32 -13.09 -1.70
C TYR A 151 13.90 -11.87 -0.86
N SER A 152 12.97 -11.04 -1.36
CA SER A 152 12.45 -9.89 -0.61
C SER A 152 11.20 -10.31 0.16
N LYS A 153 11.31 -10.43 1.50
CA LYS A 153 10.18 -10.76 2.39
C LYS A 153 8.94 -9.90 2.09
N SER A 154 9.12 -8.59 1.96
CA SER A 154 8.04 -7.64 1.62
C SER A 154 7.31 -8.03 0.34
N ARG A 155 8.04 -8.29 -0.76
CA ARG A 155 7.43 -8.60 -2.06
C ARG A 155 6.78 -9.98 -2.08
N VAL A 156 7.37 -10.93 -1.36
CA VAL A 156 6.83 -12.30 -1.27
C VAL A 156 5.57 -12.34 -0.42
N LEU A 157 5.52 -11.62 0.72
CA LEU A 157 4.32 -11.50 1.54
C LEU A 157 3.13 -10.97 0.72
N PHE A 158 3.35 -9.90 -0.06
CA PHE A 158 2.30 -9.39 -0.95
C PHE A 158 1.82 -10.45 -1.94
N LEU A 159 2.75 -11.12 -2.62
CA LEU A 159 2.41 -12.15 -3.60
C LEU A 159 1.60 -13.29 -2.96
N GLN A 160 2.02 -13.80 -1.80
CA GLN A 160 1.32 -14.87 -1.09
C GLN A 160 -0.09 -14.42 -0.66
N ASN A 161 -0.24 -13.21 -0.11
CA ASN A 161 -1.55 -12.65 0.24
C ASN A 161 -2.46 -12.48 -0.99
N ALA A 162 -1.93 -11.94 -2.09
CA ALA A 162 -2.69 -11.77 -3.32
C ALA A 162 -3.16 -13.13 -3.87
N ILE A 163 -2.27 -14.12 -3.97
CA ILE A 163 -2.61 -15.48 -4.41
C ILE A 163 -3.71 -16.10 -3.53
N GLN A 164 -3.57 -16.02 -2.21
CA GLN A 164 -4.50 -16.61 -1.24
C GLN A 164 -5.86 -15.90 -1.23
N LEU A 165 -5.87 -14.57 -1.14
CA LEU A 165 -7.05 -13.78 -0.81
C LEU A 165 -7.77 -13.24 -2.05
N LEU A 166 -7.03 -12.92 -3.12
CA LEU A 166 -7.60 -12.34 -4.34
C LEU A 166 -7.88 -13.38 -5.42
N TYR A 167 -7.17 -14.51 -5.40
CA TYR A 167 -7.29 -15.55 -6.42
C TYR A 167 -7.68 -16.91 -5.85
N ASP A 168 -7.96 -17.00 -4.55
CA ASP A 168 -8.45 -18.20 -3.85
C ASP A 168 -7.56 -19.44 -4.07
N ILE A 169 -6.26 -19.25 -4.28
CA ILE A 169 -5.29 -20.34 -4.43
C ILE A 169 -4.60 -20.55 -3.08
N PRO A 170 -4.74 -21.73 -2.44
CA PRO A 170 -4.08 -22.00 -1.16
C PRO A 170 -2.56 -21.88 -1.26
N VAL A 171 -1.96 -21.09 -0.36
CA VAL A 171 -0.52 -20.93 -0.19
C VAL A 171 -0.19 -20.48 1.24
N GLY A 172 0.87 -21.03 1.82
CA GLY A 172 1.43 -20.49 3.07
C GLY A 172 1.86 -19.02 2.93
N ILE A 173 1.57 -18.20 3.95
CA ILE A 173 1.97 -16.79 4.02
C ILE A 173 3.05 -16.64 5.09
N ASP A 174 4.32 -16.66 4.67
CA ASP A 174 5.50 -16.60 5.54
C ASP A 174 6.59 -15.62 5.04
N GLY A 175 6.41 -15.06 3.85
CA GLY A 175 7.37 -14.18 3.20
C GLY A 175 8.59 -14.90 2.61
N VAL A 176 8.56 -16.24 2.48
CA VAL A 176 9.60 -17.07 1.88
C VAL A 176 9.12 -17.63 0.54
N TYR A 177 9.86 -17.34 -0.53
CA TYR A 177 9.52 -17.88 -1.86
C TYR A 177 9.98 -19.34 -1.98
N GLY A 178 9.18 -20.26 -1.46
CA GLY A 178 9.40 -21.70 -1.55
C GLY A 178 8.69 -22.39 -2.72
N PRO A 179 8.82 -23.72 -2.85
CA PRO A 179 8.17 -24.50 -3.91
C PRO A 179 6.65 -24.38 -3.94
N GLU A 180 6.02 -24.16 -2.78
CA GLU A 180 4.57 -23.94 -2.67
C GLU A 180 4.17 -22.62 -3.31
N THR A 181 4.82 -21.51 -2.92
CA THR A 181 4.61 -20.19 -3.53
C THR A 181 4.90 -20.20 -5.03
N GLU A 182 5.95 -20.89 -5.48
CA GLU A 182 6.27 -20.99 -6.91
C GLU A 182 5.18 -21.73 -7.70
N GLN A 183 4.60 -22.80 -7.15
CA GLN A 183 3.52 -23.54 -7.80
C GLN A 183 2.24 -22.71 -7.87
N ALA A 184 1.88 -22.05 -6.77
CA ALA A 184 0.71 -21.20 -6.68
C ALA A 184 0.83 -19.96 -7.60
N GLU A 185 2.00 -19.32 -7.61
CA GLU A 185 2.33 -18.20 -8.52
C GLU A 185 2.19 -18.62 -9.98
N ARG A 186 2.72 -19.79 -10.35
CA ARG A 186 2.64 -20.29 -11.72
C ARG A 186 1.19 -20.55 -12.14
N ARG A 187 0.37 -21.13 -11.26
CA ARG A 187 -1.06 -21.37 -11.51
C ARG A 187 -1.80 -20.04 -11.71
N MET A 188 -1.67 -19.12 -10.76
CA MET A 188 -2.30 -17.79 -10.84
C MET A 188 -1.91 -17.06 -12.13
N ARG A 189 -0.62 -17.08 -12.51
CA ARG A 189 -0.18 -16.46 -13.76
C ARG A 189 -0.76 -17.11 -15.00
N GLN A 190 -0.93 -18.43 -15.02
CA GLN A 190 -1.58 -19.11 -16.14
C GLN A 190 -3.04 -18.68 -16.26
N ASP A 191 -3.76 -18.62 -15.15
CA ASP A 191 -5.16 -18.19 -15.10
C ASP A 191 -5.32 -16.72 -15.56
N LEU A 192 -4.36 -15.86 -15.23
CA LEU A 192 -4.32 -14.45 -15.63
C LEU A 192 -3.68 -14.18 -17.01
N GLY A 193 -3.16 -15.21 -17.70
CA GLY A 193 -2.45 -15.04 -18.97
C GLY A 193 -1.19 -14.18 -18.87
N LEU A 194 -0.40 -14.34 -17.81
CA LEU A 194 0.82 -13.58 -17.51
C LEU A 194 2.10 -14.40 -17.70
N GLY A 195 3.14 -13.75 -18.24
CA GLY A 195 4.50 -14.28 -18.24
C GLY A 195 5.16 -14.20 -16.85
N GLY A 196 6.36 -14.76 -16.70
CA GLY A 196 7.06 -14.80 -15.41
C GLY A 196 7.38 -13.41 -14.84
N PHE A 197 7.28 -13.26 -13.51
CA PHE A 197 7.53 -11.98 -12.81
C PHE A 197 8.99 -11.55 -12.73
N SER A 198 9.94 -12.36 -13.23
CA SER A 198 11.30 -11.89 -13.51
C SER A 198 11.33 -10.76 -14.54
N ASP A 199 10.31 -10.69 -15.40
CA ASP A 199 10.06 -9.54 -16.27
C ASP A 199 9.23 -8.49 -15.51
N LYS A 200 9.77 -7.27 -15.41
CA LYS A 200 9.13 -6.14 -14.75
C LYS A 200 7.74 -5.84 -15.34
N SER A 201 7.57 -5.98 -16.65
CA SER A 201 6.29 -5.67 -17.31
C SER A 201 5.16 -6.61 -16.83
N ASN A 202 5.45 -7.91 -16.69
CA ASN A 202 4.50 -8.87 -16.14
C ASN A 202 4.21 -8.60 -14.67
N TRP A 203 5.22 -8.21 -13.88
CA TRP A 203 5.02 -7.84 -12.48
C TRP A 203 4.11 -6.61 -12.33
N VAL A 204 4.37 -5.54 -13.09
CA VAL A 204 3.53 -4.33 -13.04
C VAL A 204 2.11 -4.61 -13.54
N LYS A 205 1.96 -5.46 -14.58
CA LYS A 205 0.64 -5.89 -15.04
C LYS A 205 -0.13 -6.68 -13.97
N PHE A 206 0.55 -7.57 -13.26
CA PHE A 206 -0.03 -8.27 -12.11
C PHE A 206 -0.47 -7.31 -11.01
N LEU A 207 0.36 -6.33 -10.63
CA LEU A 207 0.00 -5.34 -9.61
C LEU A 207 -1.25 -4.53 -9.98
N ALA A 208 -1.41 -4.18 -11.26
CA ALA A 208 -2.62 -3.51 -11.73
C ALA A 208 -3.87 -4.40 -11.64
N LEU A 209 -3.75 -5.68 -12.02
CA LEU A 209 -4.83 -6.67 -11.91
C LEU A 209 -5.20 -6.94 -10.44
N ALA A 210 -4.20 -7.08 -9.57
CA ALA A 210 -4.40 -7.30 -8.14
C ALA A 210 -5.10 -6.10 -7.48
N ALA A 211 -4.74 -4.86 -7.87
CA ALA A 211 -5.42 -3.68 -7.36
C ALA A 211 -6.91 -3.66 -7.73
N SER A 212 -7.24 -3.97 -8.99
CA SER A 212 -8.63 -4.05 -9.46
C SER A 212 -9.42 -5.13 -8.72
N GLU A 213 -8.90 -6.37 -8.70
CA GLU A 213 -9.55 -7.52 -8.06
C GLU A 213 -9.78 -7.26 -6.56
N ALA A 214 -8.80 -6.66 -5.88
CA ALA A 214 -8.92 -6.34 -4.47
C ALA A 214 -10.04 -5.32 -4.20
N PHE A 215 -10.12 -4.25 -4.97
CA PHE A 215 -11.21 -3.28 -4.83
C PHE A 215 -12.58 -3.87 -5.20
N ASP A 216 -12.65 -4.71 -6.23
CA ASP A 216 -13.88 -5.40 -6.62
C ASP A 216 -14.39 -6.35 -5.51
N ARG A 217 -13.48 -7.12 -4.89
CA ARG A 217 -13.81 -8.01 -3.76
C ARG A 217 -14.26 -7.26 -2.53
N GLU A 218 -13.61 -6.15 -2.19
CA GLU A 218 -14.03 -5.30 -1.08
C GLU A 218 -15.45 -4.76 -1.31
N MET A 219 -15.75 -4.25 -2.51
CA MET A 219 -17.10 -3.77 -2.85
C MET A 219 -18.14 -4.89 -2.79
N ALA A 220 -17.78 -6.10 -3.22
CA ALA A 220 -18.65 -7.27 -3.08
C ALA A 220 -18.92 -7.60 -1.60
N ALA A 221 -17.89 -7.55 -0.75
CA ALA A 221 -18.02 -7.79 0.69
C ALA A 221 -18.92 -6.74 1.37
N ILE A 222 -18.76 -5.45 1.05
CA ILE A 222 -19.60 -4.36 1.58
C ILE A 222 -21.07 -4.58 1.18
N ARG A 223 -21.35 -4.95 -0.08
CA ARG A 223 -22.72 -5.21 -0.55
C ARG A 223 -23.39 -6.37 0.20
N ILE A 224 -22.64 -7.42 0.51
CA ILE A 224 -23.14 -8.56 1.28
C ILE A 224 -23.45 -8.13 2.72
N ALA A 225 -22.58 -7.32 3.34
CA ALA A 225 -22.75 -6.84 4.70
C ALA A 225 -23.91 -5.85 4.86
N GLY A 226 -24.12 -4.95 3.88
CA GLY A 226 -25.17 -3.93 3.89
C GLY A 226 -26.55 -4.40 3.43
N GLY A 227 -26.68 -5.67 2.99
CA GLY A 227 -27.94 -6.28 2.56
C GLY A 227 -28.74 -6.97 3.66
N GLN A 228 -28.48 -6.65 4.94
CA GLN A 228 -29.24 -7.13 6.11
C GLN A 228 -30.23 -6.07 6.62
#